data_AF-A0A950KJ17-F1
#
_entry.id   AF-A0A950KJ17-F1
#
_cell.length_a   1.000
_cell.length_b   1.000
_cell.length_c   1.000
_cell.angle_alpha   90.00
_cell.angle_beta   90.00
_cell.angle_gamma   90.00
#
_symmetry.space_group_name_H-M   'P 1'
#
loop_
_entity.id
_entity.type
_entity.pdbx_description
1 polymer ?
#
loop_
_entity_poly.entity_id
_entity_poly.type
_entity_poly.pdbx_seq_one_letter_code
_entity_poly.pdbx_strand_id
1 'polypeptide(L)'
;MPPGVTAEGLIPSGQNSSTSLTGWTVTRSDLADSNVYYYTSNSDAFFLPNPPPGFNFAVQLDSSTGDGSEERFTHGATLSQALFLAPGTYQLTFSISTEVGSNNGVDKGGTSGVLVSLTGTGITSGSLTSAEFTTTSTVPATRATAPWTQETADFTVGTGGTVTLAFQDDPNLSLGNNLRSSNISVGGISITPIPEPAPLTLIGVGVVSLVGFQNLLKRRRA
;
A
#
# COMPACT_ATOMS: atom_id res chain seq x y z
N MET A 1 3.19 -25.18 -2.62
CA MET A 1 3.07 -23.73 -2.39
C MET A 1 2.50 -23.10 -3.65
N PRO A 2 1.38 -22.37 -3.59
CA PRO A 2 1.00 -21.53 -4.71
C PRO A 2 2.03 -20.39 -4.86
N PRO A 3 2.37 -19.97 -6.08
CA PRO A 3 3.21 -18.80 -6.31
C PRO A 3 2.53 -17.56 -5.70
N GLY A 4 3.33 -16.67 -5.09
CA GLY A 4 2.84 -15.36 -4.68
C GLY A 4 2.24 -14.65 -5.89
N VAL A 5 1.04 -14.10 -5.75
CA VAL A 5 0.44 -13.27 -6.79
C VAL A 5 1.11 -11.91 -6.69
N THR A 6 2.15 -11.68 -7.47
CA THR A 6 2.60 -10.32 -7.74
C THR A 6 1.57 -9.68 -8.67
N ALA A 7 0.98 -8.56 -8.24
CA ALA A 7 0.04 -7.78 -9.05
C ALA A 7 0.75 -7.04 -10.22
N GLU A 8 1.88 -7.56 -10.70
CA GLU A 8 2.81 -6.90 -11.63
C GLU A 8 2.74 -7.51 -13.04
N GLY A 9 1.53 -7.81 -13.53
CA GLY A 9 1.34 -8.23 -14.91
C GLY A 9 1.80 -7.15 -15.89
N LEU A 10 3.07 -7.21 -16.31
CA LEU A 10 3.77 -6.52 -17.41
C LEU A 10 3.01 -5.32 -18.01
N ILE A 11 3.37 -4.10 -17.58
CA ILE A 11 2.71 -2.85 -17.99
C ILE A 11 3.71 -1.97 -18.78
N PRO A 12 3.37 -1.48 -19.99
CA PRO A 12 4.29 -0.70 -20.82
C PRO A 12 4.69 0.64 -20.18
N SER A 13 5.95 1.03 -20.37
CA SER A 13 6.47 2.34 -19.97
C SER A 13 5.95 3.45 -20.90
N GLY A 14 5.35 4.47 -20.32
CA GLY A 14 4.91 5.67 -21.02
C GLY A 14 4.02 6.51 -20.11
N GLN A 15 4.22 7.82 -20.09
CA GLN A 15 3.33 8.76 -19.42
C GLN A 15 2.03 8.84 -20.23
N ASN A 16 1.19 7.83 -20.07
CA ASN A 16 -0.17 7.89 -20.58
C ASN A 16 -1.04 8.21 -19.37
N SER A 17 -1.80 9.29 -19.46
CA SER A 17 -3.05 9.56 -18.75
C SER A 17 -4.11 8.47 -19.06
N SER A 18 -3.67 7.21 -19.00
CA SER A 18 -4.42 6.01 -19.25
C SER A 18 -5.27 5.76 -18.03
N THR A 19 -6.57 5.93 -18.19
CA THR A 19 -7.60 5.55 -17.21
C THR A 19 -7.63 4.06 -16.91
N SER A 20 -6.74 3.25 -17.49
CA SER A 20 -6.64 1.81 -17.24
C SER A 20 -5.24 1.44 -16.77
N LEU A 21 -5.13 1.11 -15.48
CA LEU A 21 -4.07 0.26 -14.94
C LEU A 21 -4.62 -1.18 -15.00
N THR A 22 -3.99 -2.05 -15.78
CA THR A 22 -4.53 -3.41 -16.03
C THR A 22 -4.79 -4.15 -14.72
N GLY A 23 -6.01 -4.67 -14.55
CA GLY A 23 -6.41 -5.39 -13.34
C GLY A 23 -6.75 -4.48 -12.15
N TRP A 24 -6.78 -3.16 -12.33
CA TRP A 24 -7.22 -2.19 -11.34
C TRP A 24 -8.42 -1.41 -11.84
N THR A 25 -9.31 -1.07 -10.91
CA THR A 25 -10.46 -0.19 -11.10
C THR A 25 -10.11 1.18 -10.54
N VAL A 26 -10.37 2.22 -11.33
CA VAL A 26 -10.18 3.61 -10.93
C VAL A 26 -11.54 4.25 -10.75
N THR A 27 -11.75 4.86 -9.58
CA THR A 27 -12.92 5.70 -9.30
C THR A 27 -12.41 7.11 -9.06
N ARG A 28 -13.00 8.11 -9.74
CA ARG A 28 -12.64 9.52 -9.52
C ARG A 28 -13.16 10.00 -8.17
N SER A 29 -12.57 11.07 -7.66
CA SER A 29 -13.10 11.76 -6.49
C SER A 29 -14.45 12.42 -6.83
N ASP A 30 -15.11 13.00 -5.82
CA ASP A 30 -16.30 13.83 -6.02
C ASP A 30 -16.03 15.22 -6.64
N LEU A 31 -14.76 15.57 -6.91
CA LEU A 31 -14.36 16.79 -7.63
C LEU A 31 -14.17 16.54 -9.14
N ALA A 32 -14.55 17.55 -9.94
CA ALA A 32 -14.55 17.50 -11.40
C ALA A 32 -13.15 17.30 -12.02
N ASP A 33 -12.12 17.87 -11.39
CA ASP A 33 -10.74 17.85 -11.88
C ASP A 33 -9.87 16.74 -11.26
N SER A 34 -10.48 15.83 -10.50
CA SER A 34 -9.75 14.72 -9.89
C SER A 34 -9.38 13.61 -10.87
N ASN A 35 -8.23 13.01 -10.64
CA ASN A 35 -7.66 12.01 -11.52
C ASN A 35 -6.83 10.96 -10.77
N VAL A 36 -6.44 9.91 -11.49
CA VAL A 36 -5.45 8.93 -11.03
C VAL A 36 -4.37 8.85 -12.10
N TYR A 37 -3.13 9.19 -11.72
CA TYR A 37 -2.00 9.16 -12.65
C TYR A 37 -1.13 7.95 -12.41
N TYR A 38 -1.01 7.10 -13.41
CA TYR A 38 0.07 6.14 -13.47
C TYR A 38 1.33 6.80 -14.03
N TYR A 39 2.47 6.58 -13.38
CA TYR A 39 3.74 7.14 -13.84
C TYR A 39 4.93 6.25 -13.52
N THR A 40 5.98 6.37 -14.32
CA THR A 40 7.24 5.62 -14.17
C THR A 40 8.39 6.53 -13.77
N SER A 41 9.57 5.97 -13.52
CA SER A 41 10.80 6.73 -13.25
C SER A 41 11.17 7.73 -14.37
N ASN A 42 10.65 7.55 -15.59
CA ASN A 42 10.89 8.44 -16.73
C ASN A 42 9.82 9.53 -16.92
N SER A 43 8.93 9.78 -15.94
CA SER A 43 7.96 10.88 -16.04
C SER A 43 8.65 12.26 -16.02
N ASP A 44 8.23 13.16 -16.91
CA ASP A 44 8.69 14.55 -16.93
C ASP A 44 7.96 15.44 -15.89
N ALA A 45 6.99 14.88 -15.16
CA ALA A 45 6.30 15.59 -14.09
C ALA A 45 7.24 15.74 -12.88
N PHE A 46 7.83 16.92 -12.74
CA PHE A 46 8.77 17.23 -11.64
C PHE A 46 8.14 17.14 -10.25
N PHE A 47 6.80 17.12 -10.17
CA PHE A 47 6.06 17.09 -8.91
C PHE A 47 5.69 15.69 -8.40
N LEU A 48 5.81 14.68 -9.27
CA LEU A 48 5.61 13.29 -8.90
C LEU A 48 6.93 12.71 -8.40
N PRO A 49 7.00 12.08 -7.22
CA PRO A 49 8.22 11.43 -6.75
C PRO A 49 8.67 10.35 -7.73
N ASN A 50 9.97 10.00 -7.77
CA ASN A 50 10.39 8.78 -8.47
C ASN A 50 9.70 7.57 -7.82
N PRO A 51 9.34 6.50 -8.56
CA PRO A 51 8.82 5.28 -7.97
C PRO A 51 9.70 4.74 -6.83
N PRO A 52 9.13 4.00 -5.87
CA PRO A 52 9.88 3.47 -4.75
C PRO A 52 11.04 2.58 -5.25
N PRO A 53 12.19 2.54 -4.54
CA PRO A 53 13.32 1.73 -4.95
C PRO A 53 12.93 0.26 -5.22
N GLY A 54 13.37 -0.28 -6.35
CA GLY A 54 13.03 -1.64 -6.77
C GLY A 54 11.76 -1.75 -7.62
N PHE A 55 11.01 -0.66 -7.80
CA PHE A 55 9.79 -0.63 -8.62
C PHE A 55 9.91 0.35 -9.78
N ASN A 56 9.23 0.03 -10.88
CA ASN A 56 9.31 0.82 -12.13
C ASN A 56 8.23 1.89 -12.24
N PHE A 57 7.19 1.81 -11.40
CA PHE A 57 6.03 2.69 -11.46
C PHE A 57 5.46 2.99 -10.08
N ALA A 58 4.67 4.05 -10.02
CA ALA A 58 3.80 4.41 -8.93
C ALA A 58 2.50 5.00 -9.49
N VAL A 59 1.51 5.16 -8.62
CA VAL A 59 0.21 5.73 -8.94
C VAL A 59 -0.04 6.92 -8.02
N GLN A 60 -0.31 8.07 -8.60
CA GLN A 60 -0.80 9.25 -7.89
C GLN A 60 -2.32 9.16 -7.80
N LEU A 61 -2.86 9.27 -6.60
CA LEU A 61 -4.26 9.60 -6.40
C LEU A 61 -4.34 11.12 -6.31
N ASP A 62 -4.94 11.74 -7.33
CA ASP A 62 -5.05 13.19 -7.45
C ASP A 62 -6.49 13.62 -7.18
N SER A 63 -6.82 13.87 -5.92
CA SER A 63 -8.18 14.26 -5.54
C SER A 63 -8.30 15.74 -5.27
N SER A 64 -7.25 16.51 -5.54
CA SER A 64 -7.10 17.83 -4.97
C SER A 64 -6.87 18.92 -6.01
N THR A 65 -7.06 20.13 -5.53
CA THR A 65 -6.68 21.37 -6.19
C THR A 65 -5.62 22.02 -5.31
N GLY A 66 -4.37 22.05 -5.79
CA GLY A 66 -3.23 22.62 -5.08
C GLY A 66 -3.47 23.99 -4.45
N ASP A 67 -2.77 24.25 -3.34
CA ASP A 67 -2.55 25.54 -2.70
C ASP A 67 -3.75 26.51 -2.72
N GLY A 68 -4.70 26.24 -1.81
CA GLY A 68 -5.69 27.22 -1.37
C GLY A 68 -7.02 27.21 -2.11
N SER A 69 -7.29 26.18 -2.90
CA SER A 69 -8.64 25.94 -3.39
C SER A 69 -9.62 25.71 -2.22
N GLU A 70 -10.77 26.39 -2.25
CA GLU A 70 -11.86 26.18 -1.30
C GLU A 70 -12.65 24.88 -1.58
N GLU A 71 -12.34 24.23 -2.71
CA GLU A 71 -12.97 22.99 -3.15
C GLU A 71 -12.39 21.80 -2.39
N ARG A 72 -13.20 21.25 -1.49
CA ARG A 72 -12.87 20.07 -0.69
C ARG A 72 -13.60 18.87 -1.27
N PHE A 73 -12.87 17.79 -1.47
CA PHE A 73 -13.47 16.50 -1.77
C PHE A 73 -13.96 15.85 -0.47
N THR A 74 -15.13 15.19 -0.53
CA THR A 74 -15.59 14.32 0.57
C THR A 74 -15.20 12.87 0.33
N HIS A 75 -14.92 12.51 -0.93
CA HIS A 75 -14.49 11.18 -1.35
C HIS A 75 -13.35 11.32 -2.34
N GLY A 76 -12.15 10.89 -1.96
CA GLY A 76 -10.96 10.95 -2.81
C GLY A 76 -11.03 9.96 -3.99
N ALA A 77 -10.19 10.21 -4.98
CA ALA A 77 -9.90 9.28 -6.05
C ALA A 77 -9.42 7.95 -5.45
N THR A 78 -9.95 6.86 -5.98
CA THR A 78 -9.75 5.52 -5.46
C THR A 78 -9.18 4.62 -6.53
N LEU A 79 -8.15 3.86 -6.15
CA LEU A 79 -7.54 2.78 -6.92
C LEU A 79 -7.84 1.46 -6.22
N SER A 80 -8.53 0.52 -6.88
CA SER A 80 -8.90 -0.76 -6.28
C SER A 80 -8.66 -1.97 -7.17
N GLN A 81 -8.44 -3.14 -6.56
CA GLN A 81 -8.22 -4.40 -7.25
C GLN A 81 -8.91 -5.54 -6.51
N ALA A 82 -9.60 -6.39 -7.27
CA ALA A 82 -10.13 -7.66 -6.79
C ALA A 82 -9.04 -8.74 -6.91
N LEU A 83 -8.81 -9.45 -5.82
CA LEU A 83 -7.79 -10.49 -5.68
C LEU A 83 -8.46 -11.79 -5.26
N PHE A 84 -8.04 -12.91 -5.87
CA PHE A 84 -8.49 -14.23 -5.43
C PHE A 84 -7.43 -14.85 -4.52
N LEU A 85 -7.75 -14.99 -3.24
CA LEU A 85 -6.83 -15.52 -2.23
C LEU A 85 -7.34 -16.85 -1.69
N ALA A 86 -6.42 -17.77 -1.44
CA ALA A 86 -6.71 -19.02 -0.75
C ALA A 86 -6.84 -18.78 0.76
N PRO A 87 -7.34 -19.75 1.54
CA PRO A 87 -7.22 -19.70 2.99
C PRO A 87 -5.75 -19.56 3.42
N GLY A 88 -5.49 -18.69 4.40
CA GLY A 88 -4.14 -18.47 4.95
C GLY A 88 -3.96 -17.08 5.57
N THR A 89 -2.78 -16.87 6.16
CA THR A 89 -2.34 -15.56 6.64
C THR A 89 -1.48 -14.88 5.59
N TYR A 90 -1.67 -13.58 5.40
CA TYR A 90 -1.03 -12.77 4.39
C TYR A 90 -0.53 -11.46 4.99
N GLN A 91 0.53 -10.92 4.39
CA GLN A 91 1.02 -9.57 4.65
C GLN A 91 0.80 -8.72 3.40
N LEU A 92 0.03 -7.64 3.55
CA LEU A 92 0.00 -6.53 2.62
C LEU A 92 1.22 -5.64 2.91
N THR A 93 1.97 -5.30 1.87
CA THR A 93 3.04 -4.31 1.91
C THR A 93 2.82 -3.31 0.79
N PHE A 94 2.99 -2.03 1.08
CA PHE A 94 2.93 -0.96 0.08
C PHE A 94 3.81 0.20 0.52
N SER A 95 4.15 1.07 -0.41
CA SER A 95 4.89 2.29 -0.13
C SER A 95 4.06 3.50 -0.52
N ILE A 96 4.12 4.54 0.30
CA ILE A 96 3.48 5.82 0.06
C ILE A 96 4.49 6.95 -0.01
N SER A 97 4.21 7.94 -0.85
CA SER A 97 4.93 9.20 -0.90
C SER A 97 3.94 10.33 -1.19
N THR A 98 4.42 11.55 -1.11
CA THR A 98 3.64 12.76 -1.30
C THR A 98 4.26 13.56 -2.45
N GLU A 99 3.51 14.51 -3.01
CA GLU A 99 4.05 15.39 -4.05
C GLU A 99 5.29 16.16 -3.56
N VAL A 100 6.19 16.42 -4.50
CA VAL A 100 7.46 17.13 -4.27
C VAL A 100 7.72 18.13 -5.39
N GLY A 101 8.89 18.77 -5.45
CA GLY A 101 9.22 19.71 -6.53
C GLY A 101 8.42 21.00 -6.44
N SER A 102 8.12 21.62 -7.60
CA SER A 102 7.50 22.94 -7.65
C SER A 102 6.64 23.14 -8.89
N ASN A 103 5.32 23.25 -8.76
CA ASN A 103 4.40 23.41 -9.88
C ASN A 103 4.04 24.88 -10.09
N ASN A 104 4.29 25.41 -11.30
CA ASN A 104 4.08 26.83 -11.63
C ASN A 104 4.75 27.80 -10.62
N GLY A 105 5.91 27.42 -10.08
CA GLY A 105 6.64 28.21 -9.09
C GLY A 105 6.12 28.07 -7.66
N VAL A 106 5.14 27.19 -7.41
CA VAL A 106 4.69 26.84 -6.06
C VAL A 106 5.28 25.51 -5.63
N ASP A 107 6.12 25.57 -4.59
CA ASP A 107 6.73 24.39 -4.01
C ASP A 107 5.68 23.44 -3.42
N LYS A 108 5.80 22.17 -3.81
CA LYS A 108 4.96 21.07 -3.32
C LYS A 108 5.67 20.32 -2.19
N GLY A 109 4.85 19.68 -1.35
CA GLY A 109 5.29 18.93 -0.19
C GLY A 109 4.50 19.29 1.06
N GLY A 110 4.75 18.57 2.15
CA GLY A 110 3.86 18.52 3.31
C GLY A 110 3.42 17.09 3.59
N THR A 111 2.32 16.94 4.33
CA THR A 111 1.74 15.65 4.69
C THR A 111 0.61 15.30 3.74
N SER A 112 0.49 14.03 3.35
CA SER A 112 -0.64 13.46 2.62
C SER A 112 -1.03 12.12 3.23
N GLY A 113 -2.32 11.78 3.14
CA GLY A 113 -2.89 10.56 3.70
C GLY A 113 -3.53 9.66 2.63
N VAL A 114 -3.55 8.36 2.91
CA VAL A 114 -4.26 7.36 2.11
C VAL A 114 -5.11 6.49 3.04
N LEU A 115 -6.36 6.28 2.66
CA LEU A 115 -7.26 5.31 3.26
C LEU A 115 -7.10 3.99 2.53
N VAL A 116 -6.69 2.96 3.26
CA VAL A 116 -6.54 1.60 2.74
C VAL A 116 -7.69 0.73 3.24
N SER A 117 -8.37 0.09 2.29
CA SER A 117 -9.41 -0.88 2.59
C SER A 117 -9.06 -2.23 1.99
N LEU A 118 -9.19 -3.27 2.81
CA LEU A 118 -9.07 -4.66 2.44
C LEU A 118 -10.34 -5.37 2.92
N THR A 119 -11.26 -5.59 1.98
CA THR A 119 -12.61 -6.08 2.28
C THR A 119 -12.88 -7.39 1.54
N GLY A 120 -13.62 -8.31 2.16
CA GLY A 120 -13.98 -9.56 1.53
C GLY A 120 -14.72 -10.46 2.51
N THR A 121 -15.69 -11.22 2.02
CA THR A 121 -16.54 -12.11 2.84
C THR A 121 -15.76 -13.25 3.50
N GLY A 122 -14.54 -13.54 3.01
CA GLY A 122 -13.65 -14.58 3.54
C GLY A 122 -12.60 -14.08 4.53
N ILE A 123 -12.53 -12.78 4.86
CA ILE A 123 -11.55 -12.24 5.81
C ILE A 123 -12.04 -12.51 7.24
N THR A 124 -11.22 -13.20 8.04
CA THR A 124 -11.56 -13.58 9.42
C THR A 124 -10.85 -12.74 10.49
N SER A 125 -9.72 -12.11 10.14
CA SER A 125 -8.97 -11.20 11.01
C SER A 125 -8.07 -10.27 10.20
N GLY A 126 -7.74 -9.10 10.75
CA GLY A 126 -6.86 -8.12 10.10
C GLY A 126 -7.48 -7.40 8.90
N SER A 127 -8.81 -7.36 8.79
CA SER A 127 -9.48 -6.53 7.78
C SER A 127 -9.13 -5.06 7.99
N LEU A 128 -8.55 -4.42 6.98
CA LEU A 128 -8.40 -2.97 6.95
C LEU A 128 -9.71 -2.39 6.44
N THR A 129 -10.45 -1.65 7.25
CA THR A 129 -11.64 -0.93 6.78
C THR A 129 -11.35 0.55 6.96
N SER A 130 -11.01 1.22 5.85
CA SER A 130 -10.59 2.63 5.86
C SER A 130 -9.47 2.89 6.87
N ALA A 131 -8.46 2.01 6.90
CA ALA A 131 -7.27 2.21 7.73
C ALA A 131 -6.44 3.34 7.13
N GLU A 132 -6.15 4.35 7.95
CA GLU A 132 -5.46 5.56 7.51
C GLU A 132 -3.94 5.44 7.67
N PHE A 133 -3.21 5.88 6.63
CA PHE A 133 -1.75 5.97 6.62
C PHE A 133 -1.32 7.32 6.06
N THR A 134 -0.30 7.93 6.66
CA THR A 134 0.19 9.26 6.27
C THR A 134 1.68 9.27 6.00
N THR A 135 2.12 10.09 5.04
CA THR A 135 3.54 10.35 4.79
C THR A 135 3.79 11.84 4.66
N THR A 136 5.02 12.27 4.94
CA THR A 136 5.41 13.67 4.93
C THR A 136 6.73 13.86 4.19
N SER A 137 6.79 14.88 3.36
CA SER A 137 8.03 15.34 2.71
C SER A 137 8.39 16.76 3.15
N THR A 138 9.68 16.98 3.41
CA THR A 138 10.21 18.31 3.73
C THR A 138 10.33 19.16 2.47
N VAL A 139 9.93 20.43 2.53
CA VAL A 139 10.05 21.38 1.42
C VAL A 139 11.38 22.15 1.50
N PRO A 140 12.17 22.29 0.41
CA PRO A 140 11.96 21.72 -0.92
C PRO A 140 12.54 20.30 -1.03
N ALA A 141 11.72 19.34 -1.47
CA ALA A 141 12.18 18.02 -1.90
C ALA A 141 12.19 17.94 -3.42
N THR A 142 13.11 17.18 -3.99
CA THR A 142 13.12 16.87 -5.43
C THR A 142 12.47 15.52 -5.68
N ARG A 143 12.06 15.28 -6.93
CA ARG A 143 11.60 13.97 -7.42
C ARG A 143 12.53 12.81 -7.06
N ALA A 144 13.84 13.02 -7.12
CA ALA A 144 14.85 12.00 -6.84
C ALA A 144 15.09 11.77 -5.34
N THR A 145 14.79 12.75 -4.50
CA THR A 145 15.05 12.71 -3.05
C THR A 145 13.78 12.58 -2.22
N ALA A 146 12.63 12.39 -2.87
CA ALA A 146 11.35 12.24 -2.20
C ALA A 146 11.37 11.00 -1.29
N PRO A 147 11.00 11.14 -0.01
CA PRO A 147 10.93 9.99 0.88
C PRO A 147 9.75 9.10 0.49
N TRP A 148 9.96 7.79 0.53
CA TRP A 148 8.91 6.78 0.50
C TRP A 148 8.81 6.16 1.88
N THR A 149 7.61 6.12 2.44
CA THR A 149 7.30 5.39 3.67
C THR A 149 6.72 4.04 3.29
N GLN A 150 7.32 2.95 3.77
CA GLN A 150 6.80 1.61 3.57
C GLN A 150 5.86 1.25 4.73
N GLU A 151 4.69 0.74 4.40
CA GLU A 151 3.64 0.32 5.32
C GLU A 151 3.35 -1.16 5.15
N THR A 152 3.02 -1.81 6.25
CA THR A 152 2.65 -3.23 6.28
C THR A 152 1.41 -3.48 7.11
N ALA A 153 0.62 -4.48 6.72
CA ALA A 153 -0.53 -4.93 7.46
C ALA A 153 -0.77 -6.43 7.24
N ASP A 154 -0.93 -7.16 8.34
CA ASP A 154 -1.22 -8.59 8.30
C ASP A 154 -2.73 -8.85 8.34
N PHE A 155 -3.19 -9.81 7.54
CA PHE A 155 -4.60 -10.22 7.50
C PHE A 155 -4.74 -11.72 7.25
N THR A 156 -5.90 -12.29 7.61
CA THR A 156 -6.17 -13.72 7.48
C THR A 156 -7.44 -13.96 6.66
N VAL A 157 -7.33 -14.86 5.69
CA VAL A 157 -8.44 -15.35 4.87
C VAL A 157 -8.82 -16.75 5.35
N GLY A 158 -10.07 -16.94 5.78
CA GLY A 158 -10.53 -18.20 6.37
C GLY A 158 -11.03 -19.23 5.37
N THR A 159 -11.89 -18.83 4.42
CA THR A 159 -12.56 -19.76 3.48
C THR A 159 -12.05 -19.64 2.04
N GLY A 160 -11.08 -18.75 1.80
CA GLY A 160 -10.67 -18.35 0.46
C GLY A 160 -11.75 -17.55 -0.25
N GLY A 161 -11.39 -16.84 -1.31
CA GLY A 161 -12.31 -16.11 -2.15
C GLY A 161 -11.79 -14.75 -2.59
N THR A 162 -12.71 -13.93 -3.08
CA THR A 162 -12.40 -12.59 -3.55
C THR A 162 -12.23 -11.62 -2.39
N VAL A 163 -11.10 -10.94 -2.37
CA VAL A 163 -10.77 -9.82 -1.50
C VAL A 163 -10.58 -8.59 -2.38
N THR A 164 -11.14 -7.45 -1.99
CA THR A 164 -10.96 -6.16 -2.66
C THR A 164 -9.98 -5.32 -1.84
N LEU A 165 -8.84 -5.01 -2.45
CA LEU A 165 -7.89 -4.02 -1.96
C LEU A 165 -8.22 -2.67 -2.59
N ALA A 166 -8.28 -1.60 -1.81
CA ALA A 166 -8.50 -0.25 -2.29
C ALA A 166 -7.60 0.75 -1.56
N PHE A 167 -7.07 1.70 -2.31
CA PHE A 167 -6.37 2.88 -1.83
C PHE A 167 -7.18 4.09 -2.25
N GLN A 168 -7.57 4.93 -1.30
CA GLN A 168 -8.32 6.14 -1.53
C GLN A 168 -7.54 7.32 -0.97
N ASP A 169 -7.44 8.40 -1.72
CA ASP A 169 -6.86 9.65 -1.24
C ASP A 169 -7.67 10.19 -0.04
N ASP A 170 -6.98 10.58 1.03
CA ASP A 170 -7.63 10.90 2.29
C ASP A 170 -8.02 12.39 2.39
N PRO A 171 -9.33 12.73 2.48
CA PRO A 171 -9.78 14.12 2.67
C PRO A 171 -9.52 14.68 4.08
N ASN A 172 -9.01 13.90 5.04
CA ASN A 172 -8.97 14.26 6.45
C ASN A 172 -7.93 15.36 6.77
N LEU A 173 -8.41 16.60 6.90
CA LEU A 173 -7.59 17.76 7.26
C LEU A 173 -7.07 17.76 8.71
N SER A 174 -7.68 16.97 9.60
CA SER A 174 -7.34 17.01 11.04
C SER A 174 -5.95 16.45 11.36
N LEU A 175 -5.33 15.75 10.40
CA LEU A 175 -4.03 15.11 10.54
C LEU A 175 -2.91 15.82 9.76
N GLY A 176 -3.19 17.05 9.31
CA GLY A 176 -2.17 17.91 8.72
C GLY A 176 -1.93 17.66 7.24
N ASN A 177 -2.84 16.97 6.53
CA ASN A 177 -2.89 16.95 5.06
C ASN A 177 -2.84 18.41 4.57
N ASN A 178 -1.65 18.82 4.16
CA ASN A 178 -1.30 20.24 4.09
C ASN A 178 -1.76 20.76 2.74
N LEU A 179 -2.34 21.96 2.68
CA LEU A 179 -2.78 22.60 1.44
C LEU A 179 -1.68 22.70 0.35
N ARG A 180 -0.39 22.53 0.71
CA ARG A 180 0.76 22.51 -0.22
C ARG A 180 1.10 21.13 -0.80
N SER A 181 0.58 20.07 -0.23
CA SER A 181 0.66 18.73 -0.81
C SER A 181 -0.72 18.13 -0.89
N SER A 182 -1.14 17.90 -2.11
CA SER A 182 -2.55 17.79 -2.35
C SER A 182 -2.91 16.34 -2.70
N ASN A 183 -1.89 15.52 -2.98
CA ASN A 183 -2.07 14.18 -3.56
C ASN A 183 -1.10 13.15 -2.96
N ILE A 184 -1.58 11.92 -2.76
CA ILE A 184 -0.76 10.77 -2.32
C ILE A 184 -0.33 9.87 -3.49
N SER A 185 0.95 9.52 -3.53
CA SER A 185 1.49 8.50 -4.41
C SER A 185 1.54 7.15 -3.70
N VAL A 186 1.14 6.08 -4.37
CA VAL A 186 1.20 4.70 -3.90
C VAL A 186 2.03 3.86 -4.87
N GLY A 187 2.91 3.01 -4.36
CA GLY A 187 3.73 2.10 -5.15
C GLY A 187 4.14 0.86 -4.36
N GLY A 188 4.85 -0.07 -5.00
CA GLY A 188 5.40 -1.25 -4.33
C GLY A 188 4.37 -2.16 -3.65
N ILE A 189 3.16 -2.22 -4.19
CA ILE A 189 2.05 -2.98 -3.60
C ILE A 189 2.30 -4.48 -3.80
N SER A 190 2.35 -5.22 -2.70
CA SER A 190 2.48 -6.67 -2.70
C SER A 190 1.66 -7.32 -1.60
N ILE A 191 1.15 -8.52 -1.88
CA ILE A 191 0.50 -9.38 -0.89
C ILE A 191 1.25 -10.71 -0.91
N THR A 192 1.85 -11.05 0.22
CA THR A 192 2.65 -12.29 0.35
C THR A 192 2.04 -13.19 1.42
N PRO A 193 1.95 -14.51 1.19
CA PRO A 193 1.57 -15.45 2.24
C PRO A 193 2.60 -15.44 3.37
N ILE A 194 2.14 -15.35 4.62
CA ILE A 194 2.98 -15.55 5.80
C ILE A 194 3.06 -17.06 6.05
N PRO A 195 4.26 -17.68 5.98
CA PRO A 195 4.39 -19.11 6.20
C PRO A 195 3.93 -19.49 7.62
N GLU A 196 2.94 -20.37 7.72
CA GLU A 196 2.62 -20.98 9.01
C GLU A 196 3.75 -21.93 9.42
N PRO A 197 4.16 -21.96 10.70
CA PRO A 197 5.11 -22.96 11.16
C PRO A 197 4.52 -24.35 10.90
N ALA A 198 5.23 -25.17 10.12
CA ALA A 198 4.74 -26.48 9.74
C ALA A 198 4.42 -27.29 11.02
N PRO A 199 3.28 -28.01 11.08
CA PRO A 199 2.92 -28.83 12.23
C PRO A 199 4.03 -29.83 12.61
N LEU A 200 4.79 -30.31 11.62
CA LEU A 200 5.93 -31.20 11.82
C LEU A 200 7.08 -30.54 12.60
N THR A 201 7.30 -29.23 12.44
CA THR A 201 8.30 -28.49 13.19
C THR A 201 7.90 -28.36 14.66
N LEU A 202 6.61 -28.15 14.94
CA LEU A 202 6.06 -28.14 16.30
C LEU A 202 6.15 -29.53 16.96
N ILE A 203 5.86 -30.59 16.22
CA ILE A 203 6.04 -31.97 16.69
C ILE A 203 7.51 -32.26 16.96
N GLY A 204 8.41 -31.82 16.07
CA GLY A 204 9.86 -31.99 16.23
C GLY A 204 10.39 -31.34 17.51
N VAL A 205 10.02 -30.08 17.76
CA VAL A 205 10.36 -29.38 19.02
C VAL A 205 9.76 -30.12 20.22
N GLY A 206 8.50 -30.52 20.15
CA GLY A 206 7.83 -31.27 21.21
C GLY A 206 8.53 -32.59 21.56
N VAL A 207 8.94 -33.37 20.56
CA VAL A 207 9.66 -34.65 20.76
C VAL A 207 11.05 -34.41 21.36
N VAL A 208 11.79 -33.40 20.88
CA VAL A 208 13.12 -33.07 21.42
C VAL A 208 13.02 -32.61 22.88
N SER A 209 12.02 -31.78 23.22
CA SER A 209 11.75 -31.39 24.61
C SER A 209 11.39 -32.58 25.50
N LEU A 210 10.60 -33.54 24.99
CA LEU A 210 10.23 -34.75 25.72
C LEU A 210 11.44 -35.65 26.01
N VAL A 211 12.31 -35.86 25.02
CA VAL A 211 13.56 -36.62 25.18
C VAL A 211 14.52 -35.93 26.14
N GLY A 212 14.66 -34.60 26.03
CA GLY A 212 15.45 -33.80 26.97
C GLY A 212 14.96 -33.93 28.42
N PHE A 213 13.65 -33.87 28.63
CA PHE A 213 13.04 -34.03 29.95
C PHE A 213 13.23 -35.43 30.53
N GLN A 214 13.07 -36.49 29.71
CA GLN A 214 13.33 -37.86 30.14
C GLN A 214 14.79 -38.06 30.58
N ASN A 215 15.75 -37.48 29.87
CA ASN A 215 17.18 -37.55 30.22
C ASN A 215 17.50 -36.77 31.51
N LEU A 216 16.84 -35.64 31.75
CA LEU A 216 16.96 -34.88 32.99
C LEU A 216 16.45 -35.69 34.20
N LEU A 217 15.29 -36.34 34.06
CA LEU A 217 14.72 -37.19 35.11
C LEU A 217 15.61 -38.39 35.44
N LYS A 218 16.22 -39.02 34.43
CA LYS A 218 17.19 -40.12 34.65
C LYS A 218 18.41 -39.64 35.45
N ARG A 219 18.96 -38.46 35.13
CA ARG A 219 20.11 -37.90 35.85
C ARG A 219 19.83 -37.50 37.29
N ARG A 220 18.57 -37.18 37.64
CA ARG A 220 18.19 -36.85 39.02
C ARG A 220 17.91 -38.08 39.91
N ARG A 221 17.83 -39.28 39.33
CA ARG A 221 17.56 -40.54 40.04
C ARG A 221 18.80 -41.43 40.19
N ALA A 222 19.91 -41.07 39.53
CA ALA A 222 21.23 -41.68 39.72
C ALA A 222 22.03 -40.83 40.70
#